data_AF-A0A5R2MX80-F1
#
_entry.id   AF-A0A5R2MX80-F1
#
_cell.length_a   1.000
_cell.length_b   1.000
_cell.length_c   1.000
_cell.angle_alpha   90.00
_cell.angle_beta   90.00
_cell.angle_gamma   90.00
#
_symmetry.space_group_name_H-M   'P 1'
#
loop_
_entity.id
_entity.type
_entity.pdbx_description
1 polymer ?
#
loop_
_entity_poly.entity_id
_entity_poly.type
_entity_poly.pdbx_seq_one_letter_code
_entity_poly.pdbx_strand_id
1 'polypeptide(L)'
;SDLCARLGGDEFVMILNGAGGTEDINMLARRILVHINEPIVFQGTTILPGASGGIAVYPIDADNAQDLLVHADLALYSAKKMGGGNFSFFSEELRRELDYRKQLEHDIKVAISEKA
;
A
#
# COMPACT_ATOMS: atom_id res chain seq x y z
N SER A 1 11.70 -4.38 -18.30
CA SER A 1 12.36 -4.96 -17.11
C SER A 1 11.65 -4.42 -15.88
N ASP A 2 11.40 -5.27 -14.88
CA ASP A 2 10.81 -4.83 -13.61
C ASP A 2 11.89 -4.29 -12.67
N LEU A 3 11.48 -3.41 -11.75
CA LEU A 3 12.37 -2.81 -10.75
C LEU A 3 11.84 -3.12 -9.35
N CYS A 4 12.72 -3.48 -8.43
CA CYS A 4 12.44 -3.54 -7.00
C CYS A 4 13.45 -2.65 -6.27
N ALA A 5 12.96 -1.77 -5.41
CA ALA A 5 13.76 -0.84 -4.63
C ALA A 5 13.32 -0.84 -3.16
N ARG A 6 14.29 -0.69 -2.24
CA ARG A 6 14.02 -0.48 -0.82
C ARG A 6 14.03 1.02 -0.55
N LEU A 7 12.94 1.55 0.00
CA LEU A 7 12.85 2.98 0.33
C LEU A 7 13.48 3.28 1.69
N GLY A 8 13.35 2.37 2.64
CA GLY A 8 13.85 2.51 4.01
C GLY A 8 13.19 1.48 4.91
N GLY A 9 13.75 1.20 6.09
CA GLY A 9 13.12 0.27 7.05
C GLY A 9 12.74 -1.08 6.41
N ASP A 10 11.48 -1.47 6.57
CA ASP A 10 10.83 -2.63 5.95
C ASP A 10 10.01 -2.30 4.69
N GLU A 11 10.19 -1.09 4.13
CA GLU A 11 9.42 -0.58 2.98
C GLU A 11 10.13 -0.85 1.65
N PHE A 12 9.38 -1.48 0.74
CA PHE A 12 9.81 -1.83 -0.61
C PHE A 12 8.80 -1.33 -1.64
N VAL A 13 9.31 -0.90 -2.79
CA VAL A 13 8.52 -0.53 -3.97
C VAL A 13 8.93 -1.40 -5.14
N MET A 14 7.93 -1.88 -5.88
CA MET A 14 8.11 -2.61 -7.12
C MET A 14 7.44 -1.85 -8.27
N ILE A 15 8.18 -1.64 -9.36
CA ILE A 15 7.67 -1.09 -10.61
C ILE A 15 7.60 -2.21 -11.63
N LEU A 16 6.39 -2.45 -12.13
CA LEU A 16 6.10 -3.50 -13.10
C LEU A 16 5.87 -2.89 -14.47
N ASN A 17 6.74 -3.20 -15.42
CA ASN A 17 6.64 -2.66 -16.78
C ASN A 17 5.87 -3.62 -17.67
N GLY A 18 4.74 -3.17 -18.22
CA GLY A 18 3.89 -4.03 -19.07
C GLY A 18 3.18 -5.12 -18.26
N ALA A 19 2.67 -4.77 -17.07
CA ALA A 19 2.09 -5.70 -16.11
C ALA A 19 0.80 -6.41 -16.54
N GLY A 20 0.30 -6.15 -17.76
CA GLY A 20 -0.94 -6.71 -18.27
C GLY A 20 -2.19 -6.03 -17.72
N GLY A 21 -3.27 -6.78 -17.59
CA GLY A 21 -4.52 -6.30 -17.01
C GLY A 21 -4.52 -6.37 -15.48
N THR A 22 -5.59 -5.85 -14.86
CA THR A 22 -5.78 -5.91 -13.40
C THR A 22 -5.67 -7.34 -12.85
N GLU A 23 -6.11 -8.35 -13.60
CA GLU A 23 -6.04 -9.75 -13.18
C GLU A 23 -4.59 -10.28 -13.13
N ASP A 24 -3.75 -9.88 -14.09
CA ASP A 24 -2.34 -10.26 -14.11
C ASP A 24 -1.59 -9.65 -12.91
N ILE A 25 -1.90 -8.38 -12.61
CA ILE A 25 -1.36 -7.66 -11.45
C ILE A 25 -1.81 -8.32 -10.14
N ASN A 26 -3.10 -8.70 -10.06
CA ASN A 26 -3.68 -9.39 -8.90
C ASN A 26 -2.99 -10.75 -8.65
N MET A 27 -2.81 -11.55 -9.70
CA MET A 27 -2.09 -12.83 -9.61
C MET A 27 -0.65 -12.64 -9.14
N LEU A 28 0.05 -11.65 -9.70
CA LEU A 28 1.44 -11.35 -9.32
C LEU A 28 1.56 -10.88 -7.88
N ALA A 29 0.70 -9.96 -7.44
CA ALA A 29 0.68 -9.46 -6.06
C ALA A 29 0.43 -10.58 -5.05
N ARG A 30 -0.53 -11.48 -5.35
CA ARG A 30 -0.77 -12.69 -4.54
C ARG A 30 0.47 -13.56 -4.45
N ARG A 31 1.13 -13.84 -5.58
CA ARG A 31 2.34 -14.67 -5.61
C ARG A 31 3.47 -14.06 -4.78
N ILE A 32 3.68 -12.74 -4.87
CA ILE A 32 4.69 -12.03 -4.09
C ILE A 32 4.39 -12.16 -2.59
N LEU A 33 3.16 -11.90 -2.16
CA LEU A 33 2.79 -12.02 -0.74
C LEU A 33 2.93 -13.45 -0.21
N VAL A 34 2.52 -14.46 -0.99
CA VAL A 34 2.69 -15.86 -0.61
C VAL A 34 4.15 -16.18 -0.34
N HIS A 35 5.06 -15.78 -1.23
CA HIS A 35 6.49 -16.03 -1.04
C HIS A 35 7.10 -15.22 0.11
N ILE A 36 6.66 -13.98 0.34
CA ILE A 36 7.15 -13.21 1.49
C ILE A 36 6.70 -13.85 2.81
N ASN A 37 5.51 -14.44 2.84
CA ASN A 37 4.97 -15.05 4.05
C ASN A 37 5.53 -16.45 4.33
N GLU A 38 6.45 -16.96 3.50
CA GLU A 38 7.12 -18.23 3.76
C GLU A 38 8.01 -18.13 5.02
N PRO A 39 8.01 -19.15 5.91
CA PRO A 39 8.87 -19.14 7.09
C PRO A 39 10.35 -19.11 6.70
N ILE A 40 11.11 -18.23 7.32
CA ILE A 40 12.57 -18.17 7.15
C ILE A 40 13.25 -18.64 8.43
N VAL A 41 14.26 -19.51 8.28
CA VAL A 41 15.08 -19.97 9.40
C VAL A 41 16.31 -19.08 9.48
N PHE A 42 16.42 -18.30 10.55
CA PHE A 42 17.56 -17.44 10.82
C PHE A 42 18.13 -17.75 12.19
N GLN A 43 19.41 -18.16 12.24
CA GLN A 43 20.11 -18.52 13.49
C GLN A 43 19.34 -19.55 14.36
N GLY A 44 18.70 -20.53 13.73
CA GLY A 44 17.92 -21.57 14.42
C GLY A 44 16.54 -21.11 14.91
N THR A 45 16.16 -19.86 14.66
CA THR A 45 14.82 -19.32 14.95
C THR A 45 14.00 -19.26 13.67
N THR A 46 12.77 -19.77 13.71
CA THR A 46 11.80 -19.62 12.63
C THR A 46 11.13 -18.25 12.74
N ILE A 47 11.30 -17.42 11.71
CA ILE A 47 10.64 -16.13 11.57
C ILE A 47 9.53 -16.29 10.54
N LEU A 48 8.36 -15.74 10.84
CA LEU A 48 7.22 -15.67 9.93
C LEU A 48 7.10 -14.22 9.46
N PRO A 49 7.64 -13.86 8.29
CA PRO A 49 7.50 -12.51 7.77
C PRO A 49 6.04 -12.27 7.38
N GLY A 50 5.61 -11.02 7.48
CA GLY A 50 4.30 -10.60 7.01
C GLY A 50 4.46 -9.36 6.15
N ALA A 51 3.84 -9.35 4.98
CA ALA A 51 3.80 -8.18 4.11
C ALA A 51 2.37 -7.71 3.84
N SER A 52 2.25 -6.45 3.44
CA SER A 52 1.01 -5.92 2.88
C SER A 52 1.38 -5.05 1.68
N GLY A 53 0.49 -4.97 0.70
CA GLY A 53 0.77 -4.29 -0.56
C GLY A 53 -0.25 -3.21 -0.88
N GLY A 54 0.21 -2.12 -1.49
CA GLY A 54 -0.64 -1.14 -2.13
C GLY A 54 -0.29 -1.04 -3.60
N ILE A 55 -1.30 -0.99 -4.46
CA ILE A 55 -1.13 -1.04 -5.91
C ILE A 55 -1.79 0.17 -6.54
N ALA A 56 -1.04 0.90 -7.37
CA ALA A 56 -1.54 1.95 -8.25
C ALA A 56 -1.04 1.71 -9.69
N VAL A 57 -1.87 2.06 -10.67
CA VAL A 57 -1.70 1.73 -12.08
C VAL A 57 -1.58 3.01 -12.91
N TYR A 58 -0.44 3.17 -13.59
CA TYR A 58 -0.28 4.20 -14.62
C TYR A 58 -0.99 3.79 -15.92
N PRO A 59 -1.66 4.72 -16.64
CA PRO A 59 -1.98 6.10 -16.27
C PRO A 59 -3.34 6.26 -15.57
N ILE A 60 -3.98 5.15 -15.18
CA ILE A 60 -5.37 5.11 -14.68
C ILE A 60 -5.50 5.87 -13.35
N ASP A 61 -4.59 5.60 -12.43
CA ASP A 61 -4.64 6.12 -11.07
C ASP A 61 -3.86 7.44 -10.94
N ALA A 62 -2.87 7.68 -11.79
CA ALA A 62 -2.13 8.95 -11.88
C ALA A 62 -1.24 8.98 -13.12
N ASP A 63 -0.93 10.18 -13.61
CA ASP A 63 -0.09 10.43 -14.79
C ASP A 63 1.38 10.75 -14.45
N ASN A 64 1.71 10.86 -13.17
CA ASN A 64 3.03 11.20 -12.67
C ASN A 64 3.46 10.28 -11.52
N ALA A 65 4.78 10.13 -11.35
CA ALA A 65 5.36 9.20 -10.39
C ALA A 65 5.05 9.55 -8.93
N GLN A 66 4.98 10.85 -8.61
CA GLN A 66 4.72 11.32 -7.25
C GLN A 66 3.32 10.88 -6.79
N ASP A 67 2.31 11.14 -7.61
CA ASP A 67 0.93 10.79 -7.29
C ASP A 67 0.71 9.27 -7.30
N LEU A 68 1.36 8.52 -8.20
CA LEU A 68 1.32 7.05 -8.19
C LEU A 68 1.84 6.48 -6.87
N LEU A 69 2.95 7.00 -6.36
CA LEU A 69 3.51 6.56 -5.08
C LEU A 69 2.56 6.89 -3.92
N VAL A 70 1.98 8.10 -3.91
CA VAL A 70 0.98 8.48 -2.91
C VAL A 70 -0.23 7.55 -2.98
N HIS A 71 -0.76 7.28 -4.16
CA HIS A 71 -1.93 6.42 -4.36
C HIS A 71 -1.65 4.96 -3.96
N ALA A 72 -0.47 4.43 -4.29
CA ALA A 72 -0.04 3.11 -3.84
C ALA A 72 0.06 3.06 -2.31
N ASP A 73 0.59 4.10 -1.66
CA ASP A 73 0.67 4.16 -0.20
C ASP A 73 -0.71 4.23 0.47
N LEU A 74 -1.65 5.01 -0.08
CA LEU A 74 -3.05 5.01 0.39
C LEU A 74 -3.66 3.61 0.30
N ALA A 75 -3.44 2.91 -0.81
CA ALA A 75 -3.88 1.52 -0.99
C ALA A 75 -3.24 0.56 0.02
N LEU A 76 -1.95 0.72 0.31
CA LEU A 76 -1.24 -0.05 1.33
C LEU A 76 -1.86 0.16 2.71
N TYR A 77 -2.16 1.42 3.07
CA TYR A 77 -2.82 1.75 4.32
C TYR A 77 -4.21 1.08 4.44
N SER A 78 -4.97 1.04 3.36
CA SER A 78 -6.23 0.28 3.30
C SER A 78 -6.02 -1.21 3.59
N ALA A 79 -5.02 -1.83 2.95
CA ALA A 79 -4.68 -3.22 3.19
C ALA A 79 -4.30 -3.50 4.65
N LYS A 80 -3.55 -2.60 5.29
CA LYS A 80 -3.22 -2.69 6.72
C LYS A 80 -4.47 -2.59 7.60
N LYS A 81 -5.42 -1.72 7.27
CA LYS A 81 -6.69 -1.59 8.00
C LYS A 81 -7.58 -2.82 7.93
N MET A 82 -7.55 -3.56 6.81
CA MET A 82 -8.32 -4.80 6.63
C MET A 82 -7.73 -6.00 7.39
N GLY A 83 -6.75 -5.80 8.27
CA GLY A 83 -6.10 -6.85 9.06
C GLY A 83 -4.67 -7.17 8.64
N GLY A 84 -4.13 -6.48 7.62
CA GLY A 84 -2.78 -6.74 7.11
C GLY A 84 -2.68 -8.09 6.39
N GLY A 85 -1.45 -8.46 6.00
CA GLY A 85 -1.20 -9.73 5.29
C GLY A 85 -1.78 -9.81 3.87
N ASN A 86 -2.34 -8.71 3.35
CA ASN A 86 -3.00 -8.67 2.05
C ASN A 86 -2.59 -7.41 1.26
N PHE A 87 -3.12 -7.24 0.06
CA PHE A 87 -2.95 -6.04 -0.75
C PHE A 87 -4.28 -5.38 -1.09
N SER A 88 -4.22 -4.12 -1.47
CA SER A 88 -5.36 -3.37 -2.02
C SER A 88 -4.94 -2.60 -3.26
N PHE A 89 -5.90 -2.40 -4.16
CA PHE A 89 -5.77 -1.44 -5.26
C PHE A 89 -6.19 -0.06 -4.78
N PHE A 90 -5.57 0.97 -5.36
CA PHE A 90 -6.06 2.32 -5.23
C PHE A 90 -7.47 2.44 -5.81
N SER A 91 -8.27 3.31 -5.21
CA SER A 91 -9.53 3.78 -5.77
C SER A 91 -9.79 5.22 -5.35
N GLU A 92 -10.50 5.97 -6.18
CA GLU A 92 -10.93 7.33 -5.83
C GLU A 92 -11.86 7.38 -4.62
N GLU A 93 -12.52 6.27 -4.29
CA GLU A 93 -13.30 6.14 -3.05
C GLU A 93 -12.39 6.07 -1.83
N LEU A 94 -11.30 5.31 -1.92
CA LEU A 94 -10.30 5.24 -0.84
C LEU A 94 -9.66 6.61 -0.57
N ARG A 95 -9.35 7.36 -1.63
CA ARG A 95 -8.83 8.73 -1.52
C ARG A 95 -9.83 9.63 -0.78
N ARG A 96 -11.09 9.64 -1.23
CA ARG A 96 -12.16 10.46 -0.63
C ARG A 96 -12.40 10.12 0.83
N GLU A 97 -12.38 8.83 1.21
CA GLU A 97 -12.53 8.43 2.60
C GLU A 97 -11.39 8.99 3.48
N LEU A 98 -10.15 8.93 3.00
CA LEU A 98 -8.99 9.42 3.74
C LEU A 98 -9.00 10.95 3.87
N ASP A 99 -9.38 11.67 2.82
CA ASP A 99 -9.50 13.12 2.86
C ASP A 99 -10.62 13.56 3.82
N TYR A 100 -11.77 12.90 3.78
CA TYR A 100 -12.87 13.16 4.71
C TYR A 100 -12.45 12.95 6.17
N ARG A 101 -11.72 11.87 6.46
CA ARG A 101 -11.19 11.59 7.80
C ARG A 101 -10.21 12.65 8.27
N LYS A 102 -9.28 13.08 7.41
CA LYS A 102 -8.32 14.15 7.74
C LYS A 102 -9.03 15.45 8.07
N GLN A 103 -10.06 15.81 7.31
CA GLN A 103 -10.87 16.99 7.57
C GLN A 103 -11.56 16.88 8.93
N LEU A 104 -12.20 15.76 9.21
CA LEU A 104 -12.89 15.54 10.49
C LEU A 104 -11.93 15.61 11.69
N GLU A 105 -10.74 15.02 11.58
CA GLU A 105 -9.72 15.11 12.63
C GLU A 105 -9.23 16.54 12.85
N HIS A 106 -9.09 17.33 11.78
CA HIS A 106 -8.75 18.74 11.87
C HIS A 106 -9.84 19.54 12.59
N ASP A 107 -11.10 19.38 12.16
CA ASP A 107 -12.25 20.10 12.72
C ASP A 107 -12.40 19.82 14.23
N ILE A 108 -12.21 18.57 14.65
CA ILE A 108 -12.24 18.18 16.08
C ILE A 108 -11.12 18.89 16.86
N LYS A 109 -9.88 18.91 16.33
CA LYS A 109 -8.74 19.56 17.00
C LYS A 109 -8.97 21.06 17.17
N VAL A 110 -9.52 21.73 16.14
CA VAL A 110 -9.85 23.16 16.21
C VAL A 110 -10.93 23.40 17.26
N ALA A 111 -12.03 22.64 17.24
CA ALA A 111 -13.14 22.81 18.18
C ALA A 111 -12.76 22.59 19.66
N ILE A 112 -11.79 21.69 19.95
CA ILE A 112 -11.25 21.50 21.31
C ILE A 112 -10.37 22.68 21.71
N SER A 113 -9.60 23.23 20.78
CA SER A 113 -8.66 24.32 21.03
C SER A 113 -9.37 25.67 21.22
N GLU A 114 -10.52 25.87 20.57
CA GLU A 114 -11.36 27.08 20.69
C GLU A 114 -12.25 27.09 21.95
N LYS A 115 -12.34 25.96 22.68
CA LYS A 115 -13.08 25.84 23.94
C LYS A 115 -12.20 25.92 25.20
N ALA A 116 -10.91 26.17 25.05
CA ALA A 116 -9.96 26.41 26.13
C ALA A 116 -9.69 27.92 26.29
#